data_AF-A0A6A4HJI4-F1
#
_entry.id   AF-A0A6A4HJI4-F1
#
_cell.length_a   1.000
_cell.length_b   1.000
_cell.length_c   1.000
_cell.angle_alpha   90.00
_cell.angle_beta   90.00
_cell.angle_gamma   90.00
#
_symmetry.space_group_name_H-M   'P 1'
#
loop_
_entity.id
_entity.type
_entity.pdbx_description
1 polymer ?
#
loop_
_entity_poly.entity_id
_entity_poly.type
_entity_poly.pdbx_seq_one_letter_code
_entity_poly.pdbx_strand_id
1 'polypeptide(L)'
;HESRIWFQRLANELLLLIGDEISEDPRTLKALALVSKRCNDFFNPFLTHPASFVKKLSVSPTPGGSATGFRKQMASAMKNIALYAIHGAIQSFTFRSNFSLPEAFGSSVPPALRHLEELILICPIPAMNAQSSLSLANSLCRRSLIVLDLDFRYPLESLHK
;
A
#
# COMPACT_ATOMS: atom_id res chain seq x y z
N HIS A 1 13.31 -10.60 32.07
CA HIS A 1 12.08 -11.39 32.28
C HIS A 1 10.83 -10.50 32.29
N GLU A 2 10.91 -9.27 32.81
CA GLU A 2 9.78 -8.32 32.88
C GLU A 2 9.31 -7.81 31.52
N SER A 3 10.21 -7.48 30.58
CA SER A 3 9.84 -6.98 29.25
C SER A 3 8.91 -7.94 28.48
N ARG A 4 9.07 -9.26 28.65
CA ARG A 4 8.17 -10.28 28.07
C ARG A 4 6.72 -10.16 28.57
N ILE A 5 6.53 -9.80 29.84
CA ILE A 5 5.21 -9.71 30.47
C ILE A 5 4.46 -8.48 29.93
N TRP A 6 5.17 -7.37 29.71
CA TRP A 6 4.60 -6.15 29.13
C TRP A 6 4.09 -6.39 27.71
N PHE A 7 4.89 -7.00 26.84
CA PHE A 7 4.49 -7.30 25.46
C PHE A 7 3.34 -8.31 25.36
N GLN A 8 3.18 -9.20 26.33
CA GLN A 8 2.03 -10.10 26.38
C GLN A 8 0.71 -9.41 26.73
N ARG A 9 0.75 -8.24 27.39
CA ARG A 9 -0.43 -7.49 27.83
C ARG A 9 -0.79 -6.32 26.91
N LEU A 10 0.12 -5.92 26.02
CA LEU A 10 -0.11 -4.89 25.02
C LEU A 10 -1.28 -5.24 24.10
N ALA A 11 -2.12 -4.25 23.81
CA ALA A 11 -3.18 -4.37 22.82
C ALA A 11 -2.57 -4.43 21.40
N ASN A 12 -3.25 -5.06 20.44
CA ASN A 12 -2.71 -5.23 19.08
C ASN A 12 -2.52 -3.88 18.37
N GLU A 13 -3.33 -2.89 18.72
CA GLU A 13 -3.25 -1.51 18.25
C GLU A 13 -1.92 -0.87 18.64
N LEU A 14 -1.47 -1.11 19.87
CA LEU A 14 -0.18 -0.59 20.35
C LEU A 14 0.99 -1.34 19.72
N LEU A 15 0.86 -2.65 19.49
CA LEU A 15 1.85 -3.43 18.73
C LEU A 15 1.95 -2.95 17.28
N LEU A 16 0.83 -2.56 16.67
CA LEU A 16 0.80 -1.98 15.33
C LEU A 16 1.53 -0.64 15.29
N LEU A 17 1.26 0.26 16.24
CA LEU A 17 1.96 1.56 16.33
C LEU A 17 3.47 1.38 16.53
N ILE A 18 3.88 0.44 17.37
CA ILE A 18 5.31 0.10 17.54
C ILE A 18 5.88 -0.43 16.23
N GLY A 19 5.15 -1.34 15.55
CA GLY A 19 5.54 -1.90 14.27
C GLY A 19 5.71 -0.85 13.18
N ASP A 20 4.80 0.13 13.10
CA ASP A 20 4.88 1.26 12.18
C ASP A 20 6.14 2.10 12.44
N GLU A 21 6.40 2.45 13.71
CA GLU A 21 7.53 3.31 14.12
C GLU A 21 8.89 2.67 13.79
N ILE A 22 9.01 1.35 13.93
CA ILE A 22 10.27 0.62 13.71
C ILE A 22 10.31 -0.11 12.36
N SER A 23 9.30 0.08 11.51
CA SER A 23 9.13 -0.71 10.28
C SER A 23 10.34 -0.60 9.34
N GLU A 24 11.04 0.53 9.39
CA GLU A 24 12.24 0.81 8.60
C GLU A 24 13.51 0.09 9.14
N ASP A 25 13.47 -0.47 10.36
CA ASP A 25 14.55 -1.29 10.92
C ASP A 25 14.15 -2.77 11.05
N PRO A 26 14.39 -3.58 10.00
CA PRO A 26 14.05 -5.00 10.00
C PRO A 26 14.80 -5.79 11.08
N ARG A 27 15.92 -5.27 11.62
CA ARG A 27 16.63 -5.93 12.74
C ARG A 27 15.84 -5.78 14.03
N THR A 28 15.27 -4.59 14.27
CA THR A 28 14.43 -4.34 15.44
C THR A 28 13.12 -5.11 15.37
N LEU A 29 12.47 -5.18 14.20
CA LEU A 29 11.32 -6.07 13.98
C LEU A 29 11.65 -7.54 14.28
N LYS A 30 12.80 -8.02 13.79
CA LYS A 30 13.27 -9.39 14.06
C LYS A 30 13.55 -9.62 15.54
N ALA A 31 14.14 -8.66 16.24
CA ALA A 31 14.36 -8.74 17.68
C ALA A 31 13.03 -8.85 18.45
N LEU A 32 12.03 -8.04 18.09
CA LEU A 32 10.69 -8.12 18.69
C LEU A 32 9.99 -9.45 18.41
N ALA A 33 10.10 -9.98 17.19
CA ALA A 33 9.55 -11.29 16.86
C ALA A 33 10.14 -12.44 17.70
N LEU A 34 11.31 -12.25 18.32
CA LEU A 34 11.96 -13.22 19.22
C LEU A 34 11.60 -13.02 20.70
N VAL A 35 10.90 -11.94 21.06
CA VAL A 35 10.56 -11.62 22.46
C VAL A 35 9.62 -12.67 23.06
N SER A 36 8.56 -13.05 22.34
CA SER A 36 7.58 -14.04 22.81
C SER A 36 6.83 -14.67 21.64
N LYS A 37 6.10 -15.77 21.87
CA LYS A 37 5.23 -16.38 20.84
C LYS A 37 4.23 -15.37 20.26
N ARG A 38 3.57 -14.57 21.12
CA ARG A 38 2.62 -13.53 20.67
C ARG A 38 3.30 -12.49 19.78
N CYS A 39 4.51 -12.07 20.14
CA CYS A 39 5.27 -11.13 19.32
C CYS A 39 5.72 -11.77 18.01
N ASN A 40 6.07 -13.06 18.02
CA ASN A 40 6.38 -13.79 16.80
C ASN A 40 5.17 -13.83 15.87
N ASP A 41 4.02 -14.28 16.37
CA ASP A 41 2.78 -14.38 15.61
C ASP A 41 2.36 -13.01 15.01
N PHE A 42 2.64 -11.91 15.73
CA PHE A 42 2.33 -10.55 15.28
C PHE A 42 3.38 -9.97 14.31
N PHE A 43 4.67 -10.02 14.64
CA PHE A 43 5.73 -9.32 13.89
C PHE A 43 6.35 -10.15 12.76
N ASN A 44 6.31 -11.49 12.84
CA ASN A 44 6.89 -12.36 11.81
C ASN A 44 6.26 -12.16 10.41
N PRO A 45 4.95 -11.88 10.26
CA PRO A 45 4.37 -11.53 8.98
C PRO A 45 5.05 -10.34 8.29
N PHE A 46 5.43 -9.28 9.02
CA PHE A 46 6.15 -8.13 8.45
C PHE A 46 7.58 -8.48 7.95
N LEU A 47 8.11 -9.63 8.35
CA LEU A 47 9.44 -10.11 7.97
C LEU A 47 9.41 -11.17 6.87
N THR A 48 8.25 -11.79 6.63
CA THR A 48 8.14 -13.00 5.79
C THR A 48 7.11 -12.86 4.69
N HIS A 49 6.17 -11.92 4.80
CA HIS A 49 5.15 -11.73 3.79
C HIS A 49 5.79 -11.14 2.52
N PRO A 50 5.43 -11.61 1.31
CA PRO A 50 6.02 -11.11 0.07
C PRO A 50 5.92 -9.59 -0.10
N ALA A 51 4.81 -8.99 0.37
CA ALA A 51 4.57 -7.54 0.35
C ALA A 51 5.67 -6.73 1.07
N SER A 52 6.33 -7.30 2.08
CA SER A 52 7.40 -6.64 2.85
C SER A 52 8.65 -6.35 2.02
N PHE A 53 8.80 -7.02 0.87
CA PHE A 53 9.97 -6.90 -0.02
C PHE A 53 9.66 -6.18 -1.34
N VAL A 54 8.42 -5.72 -1.52
CA VAL A 54 8.01 -5.07 -2.77
C VAL A 54 8.57 -3.66 -2.83
N LYS A 55 9.52 -3.42 -3.74
CA LYS A 55 10.03 -2.08 -4.06
C LYS A 55 9.31 -1.39 -5.21
N LYS A 56 8.82 -2.21 -6.16
CA LYS A 56 8.10 -1.75 -7.34
C LYS A 56 6.76 -2.45 -7.40
N LEU A 57 5.68 -1.67 -7.44
CA LEU A 57 4.32 -2.17 -7.49
C LEU A 57 3.66 -1.65 -8.76
N SER A 58 3.37 -2.55 -9.69
CA SER A 58 2.57 -2.26 -10.89
C SER A 58 1.25 -3.00 -10.81
N VAL A 59 0.15 -2.29 -11.03
CA VAL A 59 -1.19 -2.86 -11.02
C VAL A 59 -1.91 -2.46 -12.31
N SER A 60 -2.37 -3.46 -13.05
CA SER A 60 -3.11 -3.29 -14.30
C SER A 60 -4.20 -4.36 -14.45
N PRO A 61 -5.29 -4.09 -15.18
CA PRO A 61 -6.32 -5.09 -15.42
C PRO A 61 -5.77 -6.22 -16.29
N THR A 62 -6.14 -7.46 -15.97
CA THR A 62 -5.81 -8.61 -16.83
C THR A 62 -6.71 -8.60 -18.08
N PRO A 63 -6.17 -8.86 -19.28
CA PRO A 63 -6.98 -9.03 -20.49
C PRO A 63 -8.07 -10.10 -20.28
N GLY A 64 -9.33 -9.77 -20.61
CA GLY A 64 -10.48 -10.67 -20.43
C GLY A 64 -10.99 -10.79 -18.98
N GLY A 65 -10.38 -10.08 -18.02
CA GLY A 65 -10.86 -10.04 -16.64
C GLY A 65 -12.07 -9.12 -16.45
N SER A 66 -12.93 -9.43 -15.47
CA SER A 66 -14.03 -8.54 -15.11
C SER A 66 -13.54 -7.33 -14.30
N ALA A 67 -14.09 -6.15 -14.57
CA ALA A 67 -13.77 -4.93 -13.80
C ALA A 67 -14.08 -5.08 -12.30
N THR A 68 -15.13 -5.83 -11.95
CA THR A 68 -15.48 -6.13 -10.56
C THR A 68 -14.46 -7.06 -9.89
N GLY A 69 -13.96 -8.07 -10.62
CA GLY A 69 -12.91 -8.95 -10.13
C GLY A 69 -11.61 -8.18 -9.87
N PHE A 70 -11.21 -7.32 -10.82
CA PHE A 70 -10.03 -6.48 -10.69
C PHE A 70 -10.13 -5.51 -9.51
N ARG A 71 -11.29 -4.86 -9.30
CA ARG A 71 -11.53 -4.01 -8.11
C ARG A 71 -11.34 -4.76 -6.79
N LYS A 72 -11.91 -5.97 -6.68
CA LYS A 72 -11.76 -6.79 -5.47
C LYS A 72 -10.31 -7.19 -5.22
N GLN A 73 -9.60 -7.61 -6.28
CA GLN A 73 -8.19 -7.97 -6.19
C GLN A 73 -7.33 -6.77 -5.78
N MET A 74 -7.60 -5.59 -6.34
CA MET A 74 -6.92 -4.34 -5.98
C MET A 74 -7.14 -4.00 -4.50
N ALA A 75 -8.38 -4.03 -4.02
CA ALA A 75 -8.68 -3.76 -2.61
C ALA A 75 -7.96 -4.75 -1.67
N SER A 76 -7.93 -6.04 -2.02
CA SER A 76 -7.17 -7.05 -1.27
C SER A 76 -5.66 -6.80 -1.31
N ALA A 77 -5.11 -6.44 -2.47
CA ALA A 77 -3.70 -6.12 -2.61
C ALA A 77 -3.31 -4.89 -1.78
N MET A 78 -4.07 -3.79 -1.88
CA MET A 78 -3.83 -2.59 -1.09
C MET A 78 -3.94 -2.84 0.41
N LYS A 79 -4.88 -3.69 0.85
CA LYS A 79 -4.98 -4.09 2.26
C LYS A 79 -3.73 -4.86 2.71
N ASN A 80 -3.22 -5.77 1.90
CA ASN A 80 -2.00 -6.51 2.23
C ASN A 80 -0.77 -5.59 2.25
N ILE A 81 -0.69 -4.63 1.34
CA ILE A 81 0.37 -3.60 1.33
C ILE A 81 0.27 -2.75 2.60
N ALA A 82 -0.92 -2.27 2.96
CA ALA A 82 -1.12 -1.48 4.18
C ALA A 82 -0.77 -2.25 5.47
N LEU A 83 -0.97 -3.57 5.49
CA LEU A 83 -0.72 -4.39 6.68
C LEU A 83 0.71 -4.92 6.78
N TYR A 84 1.35 -5.24 5.67
CA TYR A 84 2.58 -6.04 5.70
C TYR A 84 3.77 -5.39 4.99
N ALA A 85 3.53 -4.41 4.11
CA ALA A 85 4.64 -3.74 3.46
C ALA A 85 5.31 -2.78 4.44
N ILE A 86 6.65 -2.79 4.44
CA ILE A 86 7.45 -1.88 5.25
C ILE A 86 7.16 -0.44 4.83
N HIS A 87 7.14 0.48 5.80
CA HIS A 87 6.91 1.90 5.55
C HIS A 87 7.92 2.43 4.52
N GLY A 88 7.42 3.16 3.52
CA GLY A 88 8.26 3.68 2.44
C GLY A 88 8.97 2.64 1.56
N ALA A 89 8.71 1.34 1.72
CA ALA A 89 9.44 0.32 0.97
C ALA A 89 9.15 0.35 -0.53
N ILE A 90 7.96 0.81 -0.92
CA ILE A 90 7.59 0.93 -2.33
C ILE A 90 8.09 2.28 -2.83
N GLN A 91 9.06 2.22 -3.73
CA GLN A 91 9.68 3.39 -4.35
C GLN A 91 9.06 3.70 -5.70
N SER A 92 8.52 2.70 -6.40
CA SER A 92 7.89 2.87 -7.71
C SER A 92 6.48 2.29 -7.70
N PHE A 93 5.50 3.11 -8.07
CA PHE A 93 4.10 2.71 -8.14
C PHE A 93 3.48 3.08 -9.48
N THR A 94 3.00 2.07 -10.19
CA THR A 94 2.25 2.22 -11.44
C THR A 94 0.84 1.70 -11.22
N PHE A 95 -0.15 2.57 -11.42
CA PHE A 95 -1.56 2.22 -11.35
C PHE A 95 -2.23 2.47 -12.69
N ARG A 96 -2.66 1.40 -13.35
CA ARG A 96 -3.46 1.45 -14.55
C ARG A 96 -4.83 0.84 -14.28
N SER A 97 -5.89 1.60 -14.52
CA SER A 97 -7.24 1.13 -14.24
C SER A 97 -8.32 1.89 -15.01
N ASN A 98 -9.49 1.26 -15.15
CA ASN A 98 -10.72 1.90 -15.61
C ASN A 98 -11.57 2.48 -14.46
N PHE A 99 -11.07 2.44 -13.23
CA PHE A 99 -11.70 3.07 -12.07
C PHE A 99 -10.73 4.03 -11.38
N SER A 100 -11.28 4.94 -10.59
CA SER A 100 -10.58 6.07 -10.00
C SER A 100 -9.70 5.68 -8.80
N LEU A 101 -8.77 6.57 -8.40
CA LEU A 101 -7.93 6.36 -7.21
C LEU A 101 -8.73 6.14 -5.93
N PRO A 102 -9.80 6.90 -5.62
CA PRO A 102 -10.61 6.63 -4.43
C PRO A 102 -11.25 5.24 -4.44
N GLU A 103 -11.61 4.72 -5.61
CA GLU A 103 -12.13 3.34 -5.72
C GLU A 103 -11.03 2.29 -5.47
N ALA A 104 -9.77 2.63 -5.70
CA ALA A 104 -8.62 1.74 -5.50
C ALA A 104 -8.11 1.75 -4.05
N PHE A 105 -7.99 2.94 -3.47
CA PHE A 105 -7.37 3.20 -2.17
C PHE A 105 -8.37 3.38 -1.03
N GLY A 106 -9.64 3.58 -1.33
CA GLY A 106 -10.63 3.97 -0.33
C GLY A 106 -10.33 5.39 0.17
N SER A 107 -10.22 5.55 1.50
CA SER A 107 -10.06 6.84 2.16
C SER A 107 -8.62 7.22 2.50
N SER A 108 -7.64 6.33 2.33
CA SER A 108 -6.26 6.61 2.73
C SER A 108 -5.21 5.90 1.88
N VAL A 109 -4.02 6.50 1.83
CA VAL A 109 -2.84 5.94 1.15
C VAL A 109 -2.09 5.01 2.13
N PRO A 110 -1.82 3.75 1.75
CA PRO A 110 -0.98 2.85 2.52
C PRO A 110 0.37 3.47 2.91
N PRO A 111 0.84 3.32 4.16
CA PRO A 111 2.09 3.94 4.60
C PRO A 111 3.32 3.50 3.77
N ALA A 112 3.29 2.29 3.21
CA ALA A 112 4.33 1.78 2.31
C ALA A 112 4.55 2.63 1.04
N LEU A 113 3.56 3.44 0.63
CA LEU A 113 3.61 4.32 -0.54
C LEU A 113 4.00 5.77 -0.20
N ARG A 114 4.42 6.07 1.03
CA ARG A 114 4.72 7.45 1.45
C ARG A 114 6.02 8.02 0.88
N HIS A 115 6.94 7.16 0.43
CA HIS A 115 8.26 7.56 -0.05
C HIS A 115 8.47 7.19 -1.53
N LEU A 116 7.41 7.32 -2.33
CA LEU A 116 7.49 7.07 -3.76
C LEU A 116 8.49 8.03 -4.43
N GLU A 117 9.38 7.44 -5.21
CA GLU A 117 10.32 8.10 -6.12
C GLU A 117 9.71 8.16 -7.54
N GLU A 118 8.90 7.18 -7.91
CA GLU A 118 8.24 7.09 -9.21
C GLU A 118 6.74 6.81 -9.04
N LEU A 119 5.91 7.66 -9.65
CA LEU A 119 4.46 7.54 -9.64
C LEU A 119 3.91 7.67 -11.06
N ILE A 120 3.24 6.62 -11.53
CA ILE A 120 2.58 6.59 -12.84
C ILE A 120 1.11 6.26 -12.61
N LEU A 121 0.22 7.21 -12.92
CA LEU A 121 -1.23 7.06 -12.75
C LEU A 121 -1.94 7.13 -14.10
N ILE A 122 -2.55 6.01 -14.50
CA ILE A 122 -3.29 5.85 -15.75
C ILE A 122 -4.71 5.41 -15.42
N CYS A 123 -5.57 6.35 -15.06
CA CYS A 123 -6.94 6.06 -14.61
C CYS A 123 -7.88 7.26 -14.80
N PRO A 124 -9.20 7.08 -14.92
CA PRO A 124 -10.13 8.21 -15.03
C PRO A 124 -10.15 9.09 -13.77
N ILE A 125 -10.34 10.41 -13.94
CA ILE A 125 -10.82 11.31 -12.87
C ILE A 125 -12.31 11.57 -13.10
N PRO A 126 -13.21 10.84 -12.43
CA PRO A 126 -14.64 11.13 -12.54
C PRO A 126 -14.95 12.48 -11.87
N ALA A 127 -15.77 13.31 -12.53
CA ALA A 127 -16.12 14.66 -12.05
C ALA A 127 -16.67 14.65 -10.61
N MET A 128 -17.49 13.64 -10.27
CA MET A 128 -18.06 13.49 -8.91
C MET A 128 -17.00 13.24 -7.82
N ASN A 129 -15.85 12.64 -8.15
CA ASN A 129 -14.79 12.34 -7.18
C ASN A 129 -13.48 13.06 -7.51
N ALA A 130 -13.54 14.15 -8.27
CA ALA A 130 -12.35 14.86 -8.72
C ALA A 130 -11.51 15.35 -7.53
N GLN A 131 -12.15 15.96 -6.53
CA GLN A 131 -11.46 16.46 -5.35
C GLN A 131 -10.80 15.35 -4.52
N SER A 132 -11.49 14.21 -4.32
CA SER A 132 -10.93 13.06 -3.61
C SER A 132 -9.77 12.42 -4.37
N SER A 133 -9.90 12.31 -5.70
CA SER A 133 -8.84 11.77 -6.56
C SER A 133 -7.60 12.65 -6.53
N LEU A 134 -7.79 13.98 -6.61
CA LEU A 134 -6.70 14.96 -6.49
C LEU A 134 -6.05 14.92 -5.10
N SER A 135 -6.85 14.82 -4.03
CA SER A 135 -6.33 14.70 -2.66
C SER A 135 -5.46 13.45 -2.47
N LEU A 136 -5.91 12.30 -2.99
CA LEU A 136 -5.13 11.05 -2.94
C LEU A 136 -3.88 11.11 -3.82
N ALA A 137 -3.98 11.66 -5.04
CA ALA A 137 -2.84 11.87 -5.91
C ALA A 137 -1.80 12.77 -5.23
N ASN A 138 -2.22 13.89 -4.63
CA ASN A 138 -1.34 14.77 -3.85
C ASN A 138 -0.72 14.06 -2.64
N SER A 139 -1.45 13.15 -2.00
CA SER A 139 -0.93 12.37 -0.87
C SER A 139 0.16 11.39 -1.28
N LEU A 140 0.11 10.88 -2.52
CA LEU A 140 1.13 10.04 -3.15
C LEU A 140 2.32 10.86 -3.65
N CYS A 141 2.07 12.07 -4.16
CA CYS A 141 3.09 13.02 -4.63
C CYS A 141 3.79 13.71 -3.44
N ARG A 142 4.65 12.98 -2.74
CA ARG A 142 5.46 13.53 -1.64
C ARG A 142 6.81 14.07 -2.12
N ARG A 143 7.57 14.66 -1.19
CA ARG A 143 8.88 15.29 -1.44
C ARG A 143 9.93 14.36 -2.06
N SER A 144 9.77 13.05 -1.93
CA SER A 144 10.70 12.06 -2.48
C SER A 144 10.49 11.77 -3.97
N LEU A 145 9.44 12.31 -4.58
CA LEU A 145 9.07 12.01 -5.96
C LEU A 145 10.07 12.62 -6.96
N ILE A 146 10.59 11.77 -7.83
CA ILE A 146 11.54 12.11 -8.91
C ILE A 146 10.82 12.05 -10.26
N VAL A 147 9.95 11.07 -10.46
CA VAL A 147 9.21 10.84 -11.70
C VAL A 147 7.71 10.85 -11.43
N LEU A 148 6.99 11.69 -12.18
CA LEU A 148 5.53 11.78 -12.16
C LEU A 148 4.99 11.69 -13.58
N ASP A 149 4.16 10.69 -13.84
CA ASP A 149 3.39 10.56 -15.08
C ASP A 149 1.90 10.39 -14.76
N LEU A 150 1.07 11.21 -15.40
CA LEU A 150 -0.36 11.31 -15.15
C LEU A 150 -1.09 11.25 -16.50
N ASP A 151 -1.77 10.14 -16.76
CA ASP A 151 -2.67 9.99 -17.90
C ASP A 151 -4.10 9.69 -17.43
N PHE A 152 -4.91 10.73 -17.34
CA PHE A 152 -6.30 10.62 -16.88
C PHE A 152 -7.30 10.30 -18.00
N ARG A 153 -6.81 9.98 -19.20
CA ARG A 153 -7.64 9.76 -20.40
C ARG A 153 -8.21 8.35 -20.50
N TYR A 154 -8.34 7.59 -19.40
CA TYR A 154 -8.72 6.17 -19.48
C TYR A 154 -10.24 5.94 -19.25
N PRO A 155 -10.96 5.16 -20.09
CA PRO A 155 -10.54 4.63 -21.38
C PRO A 155 -11.03 5.56 -22.51
N LEU A 156 -10.15 6.36 -23.09
CA LEU A 156 -10.36 6.86 -24.44
C LEU A 156 -10.12 5.66 -25.35
N GLU A 157 -11.23 5.18 -25.91
CA GLU A 157 -11.35 4.12 -26.92
C GLU A 157 -11.55 2.69 -26.39
N SER A 158 -12.82 2.34 -26.17
CA SER A 158 -13.33 1.21 -26.97
C SER A 158 -13.15 1.62 -28.43
N LEU A 159 -12.10 1.12 -29.09
CA LEU A 159 -12.00 1.16 -30.53
C LEU A 159 -13.30 0.54 -31.04
N HIS A 160 -14.17 1.35 -31.64
CA HIS A 160 -15.38 0.89 -32.28
C HIS A 160 -15.00 -0.27 -33.22
N LYS A 161 -15.56 -1.45 -32.95
CA LYS A 161 -15.75 -2.50 -33.94
C LYS A 161 -17.23 -2.76 -34.04
#